data_AF-A0A359JMK6-F1
#
_entry.id   AF-A0A359JMK6-F1
#
_cell.length_a   1.000
_cell.length_b   1.000
_cell.length_c   1.000
_cell.angle_alpha   90.00
_cell.angle_beta   90.00
_cell.angle_gamma   90.00
#
_symmetry.space_group_name_H-M   'P 1'
#
loop_
_entity.id
_entity.type
_entity.pdbx_description
1 polymer ?
#
loop_
_entity_poly.entity_id
_entity_poly.type
_entity_poly.pdbx_seq_one_letter_code
_entity_poly.pdbx_strand_id
1 'polypeptide(L)'
;MDIVDVREIFRNREQYLGKEVTVGGWVRSIRDSKTFGFIVLHDGTFFEPIQVVYHDKLENFEKISKTNVGAALIVKGTLVATPEAKQPFEIQATEVVLEGDSTPDYPLQKKRHSIEYLRT
;
A
#
# COMPACT_ATOMS: atom_id res chain seq x y z
N MET A 1 11.48 -5.39 -13.46
CA MET A 1 10.32 -4.51 -13.23
C MET A 1 10.88 -3.26 -12.59
N ASP A 2 10.58 -2.07 -13.12
CA ASP A 2 11.15 -0.82 -12.59
C ASP A 2 10.25 -0.32 -11.45
N ILE A 3 10.74 -0.43 -10.22
CA ILE A 3 9.99 -0.06 -9.01
C ILE A 3 10.37 1.37 -8.63
N VAL A 4 9.36 2.22 -8.47
CA VAL A 4 9.52 3.61 -8.05
C VAL A 4 9.38 3.70 -6.54
N ASP A 5 10.32 4.39 -5.91
CA ASP A 5 10.26 4.69 -4.48
C ASP A 5 9.08 5.64 -4.17
N VAL A 6 8.39 5.41 -3.06
CA VAL A 6 7.31 6.28 -2.58
C VAL A 6 7.82 7.71 -2.37
N ARG A 7 9.06 7.87 -1.87
CA ARG A 7 9.70 9.19 -1.75
C ARG A 7 9.74 9.95 -3.07
N GLU A 8 10.04 9.30 -4.18
CA GLU A 8 10.12 9.95 -5.49
C GLU A 8 8.73 10.39 -5.96
N ILE A 9 7.70 9.59 -5.70
CA ILE A 9 6.31 9.97 -5.98
C ILE A 9 5.90 11.20 -5.17
N PHE A 10 6.26 11.28 -3.89
CA PHE A 10 5.94 12.45 -3.06
C PHE A 10 6.70 13.71 -3.49
N ARG A 11 7.98 13.59 -3.85
CA ARG A 11 8.84 14.72 -4.24
C ARG A 11 8.54 15.24 -5.64
N ASN A 12 8.27 14.33 -6.58
CA ASN A 12 8.12 14.62 -8.00
C ASN A 12 6.70 14.29 -8.50
N ARG A 13 5.69 14.50 -7.66
CA ARG A 13 4.29 14.11 -7.89
C ARG A 13 3.76 14.43 -9.28
N GLU A 14 3.99 15.64 -9.78
CA GLU A 14 3.48 16.08 -11.09
C GLU A 14 4.01 15.23 -12.25
N GLN A 15 5.20 14.65 -12.11
CA GLN A 15 5.78 13.76 -13.11
C GLN A 15 5.04 12.42 -13.19
N TYR A 16 4.41 11.97 -12.10
CA TYR A 16 3.78 10.66 -11.98
C TYR A 16 2.25 10.71 -12.04
N LEU A 17 1.63 11.87 -11.81
CA LEU A 17 0.18 12.01 -11.89
C LEU A 17 -0.37 11.59 -13.26
N GLY A 18 -1.40 10.75 -13.23
CA GLY A 18 -2.03 10.18 -14.42
C GLY A 18 -1.21 9.11 -15.12
N LYS A 19 -0.03 8.74 -14.59
CA LYS A 19 0.82 7.70 -15.16
C LYS A 19 0.74 6.41 -14.37
N GLU A 20 1.05 5.32 -15.06
CA GLU A 20 1.25 4.02 -14.44
C GLU A 20 2.58 4.01 -13.69
N VAL A 21 2.53 3.57 -12.44
CA VAL A 21 3.67 3.40 -11.55
C VAL A 21 3.64 2.01 -10.95
N THR A 22 4.82 1.47 -10.66
CA THR A 22 4.97 0.24 -9.88
C THR A 22 5.66 0.59 -8.58
N VAL A 23 5.06 0.25 -7.44
CA VAL A 23 5.61 0.49 -6.10
C VAL A 23 5.69 -0.82 -5.33
N GLY A 24 6.71 -0.98 -4.51
CA GLY A 24 6.89 -2.13 -3.64
C GLY A 24 6.94 -1.69 -2.17
N GLY A 25 6.39 -2.49 -1.27
CA GLY A 25 6.48 -2.20 0.15
C GLY A 25 5.70 -3.15 1.05
N TRP A 26 5.54 -2.75 2.30
CA TRP A 26 4.85 -3.53 3.32
C TRP A 26 3.50 -2.92 3.69
N VAL A 27 2.49 -3.78 3.88
CA VAL A 27 1.14 -3.40 4.29
C VAL A 27 1.17 -2.89 5.73
N ARG A 28 0.82 -1.61 5.93
CA ARG A 28 0.63 -1.00 7.26
C ARG A 28 -0.80 -1.16 7.77
N SER A 29 -1.75 -1.19 6.85
CA SER A 29 -3.17 -1.37 7.11
C SER A 29 -3.84 -1.82 5.82
N ILE A 30 -4.77 -2.76 5.92
CA ILE A 30 -5.68 -3.11 4.83
C ILE A 30 -7.11 -2.95 5.32
N ARG A 31 -8.00 -2.52 4.44
CA ARG A 31 -9.44 -2.46 4.69
C ARG A 31 -10.15 -2.87 3.42
N ASP A 32 -10.89 -3.96 3.48
CA ASP A 32 -11.76 -4.39 2.40
C ASP A 32 -13.14 -3.73 2.49
N SER A 33 -13.81 -3.68 1.34
CA SER A 33 -15.24 -3.40 1.18
C SER A 33 -15.75 -4.34 0.08
N LYS A 34 -17.06 -4.36 -0.17
CA LYS A 34 -17.66 -5.38 -1.05
C LYS A 34 -17.07 -5.41 -2.47
N THR A 35 -16.74 -4.26 -3.05
CA THR A 35 -16.31 -4.13 -4.46
C THR A 35 -14.93 -3.50 -4.63
N PHE A 36 -14.38 -2.92 -3.56
CA PHE A 36 -13.07 -2.29 -3.56
C PHE A 36 -12.47 -2.34 -2.16
N GLY A 37 -11.19 -2.07 -2.03
CA GLY A 37 -10.54 -1.93 -0.74
C GLY A 37 -9.38 -0.95 -0.80
N PHE A 38 -8.81 -0.70 0.37
CA PHE A 38 -7.71 0.21 0.58
C PHE A 38 -6.54 -0.51 1.23
N ILE A 39 -5.36 -0.33 0.67
CA ILE A 39 -4.10 -0.75 1.25
C ILE A 39 -3.30 0.52 1.56
N VAL A 40 -2.80 0.61 2.78
CA VAL A 40 -1.80 1.61 3.16
C VAL A 40 -0.43 0.94 3.04
N LEU A 41 0.32 1.31 2.03
CA LEU A 41 1.62 0.72 1.68
C LEU A 41 2.76 1.64 2.13
N HIS A 42 3.80 1.05 2.71
CA HIS A 42 4.98 1.79 3.15
C HIS A 42 6.24 1.06 2.72
N ASP A 43 7.15 1.76 2.05
CA ASP A 43 8.39 1.22 1.50
C ASP A 43 9.62 1.55 2.36
N GLY A 44 9.47 2.44 3.36
CA GLY A 44 10.57 2.90 4.21
C GLY A 44 11.33 4.11 3.66
N THR A 45 11.05 4.55 2.44
CA THR A 45 11.74 5.68 1.83
C THR A 45 11.13 7.02 2.24
N PHE A 46 9.85 7.05 2.60
CA PHE A 46 9.17 8.27 3.03
C PHE A 46 8.39 8.05 4.33
N PHE A 47 8.14 9.12 5.09
CA PHE A 47 7.40 9.02 6.36
C PHE A 47 5.92 8.74 6.11
N GLU A 48 5.35 9.41 5.12
CA GLU A 48 3.97 9.24 4.71
C GLU A 48 3.82 7.98 3.84
N PRO A 49 2.96 7.03 4.24
CA PRO A 49 2.65 5.89 3.38
C PRO A 49 1.77 6.31 2.20
N ILE A 50 1.78 5.51 1.15
CA ILE A 50 0.92 5.71 -0.01
C ILE A 50 -0.36 4.87 0.11
N GLN A 51 -1.50 5.46 -0.24
CA GLN A 51 -2.75 4.71 -0.36
C GLN A 51 -2.86 4.07 -1.73
N VAL A 52 -3.24 2.81 -1.72
CA VAL A 52 -3.54 1.99 -2.89
C VAL A 52 -5.01 1.60 -2.79
N VAL A 53 -5.76 1.85 -3.85
CA VAL A 53 -7.14 1.40 -4.01
C VAL A 53 -7.14 0.23 -4.97
N TYR A 54 -7.70 -0.89 -4.54
CA TYR A 54 -7.83 -2.10 -5.34
C TYR A 54 -9.30 -2.46 -5.53
N HIS A 55 -9.65 -2.99 -6.69
CA HIS A 55 -11.05 -3.30 -7.06
C HIS A 55 -11.24 -4.80 -7.29
N ASP A 56 -12.49 -5.26 -7.22
CA ASP A 56 -12.93 -6.62 -7.52
C ASP A 56 -12.57 -7.13 -8.93
N LYS A 57 -12.13 -6.21 -9.81
CA LYS A 57 -11.58 -6.51 -11.14
C LYS A 57 -10.22 -7.22 -11.10
N LEU A 58 -9.51 -7.20 -9.97
CA LEU A 58 -8.27 -7.95 -9.82
C LEU A 58 -8.55 -9.45 -9.72
N GLU A 59 -7.84 -10.26 -10.50
CA GLU A 59 -7.98 -11.73 -10.47
C GLU A 59 -7.76 -12.33 -9.08
N ASN A 60 -6.90 -11.70 -8.28
CA ASN A 60 -6.55 -12.12 -6.94
C ASN A 60 -7.20 -11.25 -5.83
N PHE A 61 -8.30 -10.54 -6.13
CA PHE A 61 -8.98 -9.65 -5.17
C PHE A 61 -9.24 -10.29 -3.80
N GLU A 62 -9.81 -11.50 -3.78
CA GLU A 62 -10.09 -12.22 -2.53
C GLU A 62 -8.83 -12.61 -1.76
N LYS A 63 -7.72 -12.85 -2.46
CA LYS A 63 -6.44 -13.17 -1.82
C LYS A 63 -5.86 -11.92 -1.19
N ILE A 64 -5.88 -10.80 -1.93
CA ILE A 64 -5.38 -9.52 -1.44
C ILE A 64 -6.21 -9.02 -0.27
N SER A 65 -7.54 -9.12 -0.30
CA SER A 65 -8.40 -8.68 0.82
C SER A 65 -8.16 -9.42 2.13
N LYS A 66 -7.57 -10.63 2.08
CA LYS A 66 -7.23 -11.47 3.24
C LYS A 66 -5.77 -11.33 3.70
N THR A 67 -4.97 -10.47 3.07
CA THR A 67 -3.58 -10.26 3.50
C THR A 67 -3.50 -9.56 4.85
N ASN A 68 -2.45 -9.86 5.62
CA ASN A 68 -2.24 -9.29 6.94
C ASN A 68 -1.30 -8.08 6.91
N VAL A 69 -1.33 -7.30 8.00
CA VAL A 69 -0.32 -6.28 8.27
C VAL A 69 1.07 -6.91 8.24
N GLY A 70 2.04 -6.25 7.60
CA GLY A 70 3.40 -6.76 7.41
C GLY A 70 3.60 -7.56 6.13
N ALA A 71 2.54 -7.86 5.36
CA ALA A 71 2.69 -8.53 4.06
C ALA A 71 3.46 -7.63 3.08
N ALA A 72 4.31 -8.23 2.25
CA ALA A 72 5.07 -7.56 1.21
C ALA A 72 4.31 -7.62 -0.12
N LEU A 73 4.03 -6.47 -0.70
CA LEU A 73 3.29 -6.32 -1.95
C LEU A 73 4.10 -5.55 -2.98
N ILE A 74 3.95 -5.94 -4.24
CA ILE A 74 4.26 -5.11 -5.40
C ILE A 74 2.93 -4.70 -6.02
N VAL A 75 2.71 -3.40 -6.14
CA VAL A 75 1.48 -2.82 -6.67
C VAL A 75 1.83 -2.06 -7.94
N LYS A 76 1.12 -2.39 -9.01
CA LYS A 76 1.16 -1.64 -10.26
C LYS A 76 -0.20 -0.98 -10.49
N GLY A 77 -0.20 0.29 -10.86
CA GLY A 77 -1.43 1.05 -11.04
C GLY A 77 -1.20 2.50 -11.43
N THR A 78 -2.28 3.24 -11.61
CA THR A 78 -2.23 4.64 -12.02
C THR A 78 -2.26 5.56 -10.81
N LEU A 79 -1.35 6.53 -10.74
CA LEU A 79 -1.37 7.55 -9.70
C LEU A 79 -2.45 8.60 -10.03
N VAL A 80 -3.43 8.75 -9.15
CA VAL A 80 -4.58 9.66 -9.33
C VAL A 80 -4.59 10.69 -8.21
N ALA A 81 -4.86 11.95 -8.54
CA ALA A 81 -5.02 13.01 -7.55
C ALA A 81 -6.38 12.89 -6.85
N THR A 82 -6.38 13.06 -5.52
CA THR A 82 -7.57 13.02 -4.68
C THR A 82 -7.63 14.28 -3.81
N PRO A 83 -7.81 15.47 -4.41
CA PRO A 83 -7.68 16.75 -3.70
C PRO A 83 -8.68 16.93 -2.55
N GLU A 84 -9.84 16.27 -2.62
CA GLU A 84 -10.89 16.32 -1.61
C GLU A 84 -10.74 15.26 -0.50
N ALA A 85 -9.78 14.34 -0.65
CA ALA A 85 -9.52 13.29 0.33
C ALA A 85 -8.44 13.71 1.34
N LYS A 86 -8.36 12.98 2.47
CA LYS A 86 -7.30 13.20 3.47
C LYS A 86 -5.89 13.00 2.91
N GLN A 87 -5.75 12.13 1.92
CA GLN A 87 -4.50 11.95 1.19
C GLN A 87 -4.62 12.66 -0.17
N PRO A 88 -3.59 13.41 -0.60
CA PRO A 88 -3.67 14.25 -1.80
C PRO A 88 -3.65 13.44 -3.12
N PHE A 89 -3.27 12.17 -3.07
CA PHE A 89 -3.26 11.25 -4.20
C PHE A 89 -3.30 9.81 -3.71
N GLU A 90 -3.62 8.90 -4.61
CA GLU A 90 -3.65 7.45 -4.38
C GLU A 90 -3.28 6.69 -5.66
N ILE A 91 -2.93 5.42 -5.52
CA ILE A 91 -2.69 4.52 -6.66
C ILE A 91 -3.95 3.68 -6.88
N GLN A 92 -4.55 3.79 -8.06
CA GLN A 92 -5.60 2.88 -8.51
C GLN A 92 -4.95 1.63 -9.11
N ALA A 93 -4.95 0.54 -8.34
CA ALA A 93 -4.24 -0.69 -8.67
C ALA A 93 -4.87 -1.38 -9.88
N THR A 94 -4.03 -1.70 -10.87
CA THR A 94 -4.35 -2.54 -12.02
C THR A 94 -3.82 -3.96 -11.83
N GLU A 95 -2.78 -4.12 -11.01
CA GLU A 95 -2.18 -5.41 -10.66
C GLU A 95 -1.58 -5.32 -9.25
N VAL A 96 -1.76 -6.38 -8.45
CA VAL A 96 -1.17 -6.49 -7.11
C VAL A 96 -0.56 -7.88 -6.97
N VAL A 97 0.74 -7.94 -6.69
CA VAL A 97 1.49 -9.18 -6.47
C VAL A 97 1.82 -9.29 -4.99
N LEU A 98 1.49 -10.42 -4.38
CA LEU A 98 1.90 -10.77 -3.03
C LEU A 98 3.26 -11.46 -3.08
N GLU A 99 4.32 -10.74 -2.71
CA GLU A 99 5.70 -11.24 -2.69
C GLU A 99 6.00 -12.01 -1.40
N GLY A 100 5.42 -11.58 -0.29
CA GLY A 100 5.62 -12.19 1.02
C GLY A 100 4.36 -12.11 1.85
N ASP A 101 3.83 -13.26 2.26
CA ASP A 101 2.69 -13.30 3.17
C ASP A 101 3.12 -12.92 4.59
N SER A 102 2.16 -12.47 5.39
CA SER A 102 2.38 -12.15 6.80
C SER A 102 1.39 -12.92 7.66
N THR A 103 1.87 -13.36 8.82
CA THR A 103 1.06 -14.11 9.75
C THR A 103 0.25 -13.18 10.66
N PRO A 104 -0.92 -13.61 11.17
CA PRO A 104 -1.73 -12.78 12.08
C PRO A 104 -1.02 -12.41 13.39
N ASP A 105 0.00 -13.15 13.80
CA ASP A 105 0.82 -12.91 14.99
C ASP A 105 1.95 -11.89 14.77
N TYR A 106 1.97 -11.19 13.62
CA TYR A 106 2.94 -10.13 13.35
C TYR A 106 3.01 -9.13 14.51
N PRO A 107 4.18 -8.92 15.16
CA PRO A 107 4.26 -8.24 16.45
C PRO A 107 3.88 -6.76 16.38
N LEU A 108 4.14 -6.11 15.23
CA LEU A 108 3.86 -4.69 15.01
C LEU A 108 2.43 -4.45 14.51
N GLN A 109 1.45 -5.07 15.18
CA GLN A 109 0.03 -4.78 14.95
C GLN A 109 -0.29 -3.31 15.15
N LYS A 110 -1.40 -2.84 14.55
CA LYS A 110 -1.93 -1.46 14.64
C LYS A 110 -2.51 -1.14 16.03
N LYS A 111 -1.71 -1.34 17.08
CA LYS A 111 -2.00 -1.01 18.48
C LYS A 111 -0.79 -0.28 19.07
N ARG A 112 -1.02 0.42 20.18
CA ARG A 112 0.09 1.06 20.91
C ARG A 112 0.95 -0.02 21.55
N HIS A 113 2.25 0.04 21.31
CA HIS A 113 3.25 -0.82 21.95
C HIS A 113 4.10 0.00 22.91
N SER A 114 4.64 -0.63 23.95
CA SER A 114 5.63 0.00 24.82
C SER A 114 6.99 0.08 24.11
N ILE A 115 7.86 0.97 24.58
CA ILE A 115 9.22 1.11 24.02
C ILE A 115 10.03 -0.16 24.28
N GLU A 116 9.80 -0.81 25.42
CA GLU A 116 10.41 -2.08 25.80
C GLU A 116 10.02 -3.19 24.82
N TYR A 117 8.75 -3.30 24.44
CA TYR A 117 8.28 -4.30 23.48
C TYR A 117 8.86 -4.10 22.07
N LEU A 118 9.17 -2.87 21.69
CA LEU A 118 9.80 -2.57 20.40
C LEU A 118 11.28 -2.96 20.34
N ARG A 119 11.90 -3.32 21.47
CA ARG A 119 13.32 -3.71 21.58
C ARG A 119 13.54 -5.21 21.73
N THR A 120 12.47 -6.01 21.78
CA THR A 120 12.48 -7.47 21.88
C THR A 120 12.06 -8.09 20.57
#